data_AF-A0A382FN30-F1
#
_entry.id   AF-A0A382FN30-F1
#
_cell.length_a   1.000
_cell.length_b   1.000
_cell.length_c   1.000
_cell.angle_alpha   90.00
_cell.angle_beta   90.00
_cell.angle_gamma   90.00
#
_symmetry.space_group_name_H-M   'P 1'
#
loop_
_entity.id
_entity.type
_entity.pdbx_description
1 polymer ?
#
loop_
_entity_poly.entity_id
_entity_poly.type
_entity_poly.pdbx_seq_one_letter_code
_entity_poly.pdbx_strand_id
1 'polypeptide(L)'
;FNGGNIREYGSVVYVLDLEDSGSVIRKIDVTDLSGNKIFNSVPTSLTAITPDSSDKADYTGAMVYFADLEGKLWKLNLTNQGVFYSMKQVFDVEADNLNGRLSYHSVTPAMGGDNKLRMYYGTGDQQKLMSGSLQIDNRFLGIKEERFPSEDTSTSFKESESDKNILVDVTDNTECSDENDKSWKVKLKPGEKVTSKAMVSYGTVFFSRYEPLTTDQCALGKTSITGVDYQCGSEKFTVDLGTGISTIPTLYKGKLYIGISGDAINTFTPPEGWIKKDNLLMGEPGDLSSWQGVKTKSWRERF
;
A
#
# COMPACT_ATOMS: atom_id res chain seq x y z
N PHE A 1 5.62 -1.80 16.01
CA PHE A 1 4.17 -2.02 15.84
C PHE A 1 3.61 -2.57 17.14
N ASN A 2 2.72 -1.83 17.81
CA ASN A 2 2.00 -2.33 18.97
C ASN A 2 0.86 -3.25 18.50
N GLY A 3 1.18 -4.48 18.09
CA GLY A 3 0.17 -5.54 17.91
C GLY A 3 -0.09 -6.25 19.24
N GLY A 4 -0.38 -5.47 20.29
CA GLY A 4 -0.72 -6.02 21.59
C GLY A 4 -2.06 -6.75 21.50
N ASN A 5 -2.16 -7.92 22.16
CA ASN A 5 -3.36 -8.76 22.21
C ASN A 5 -4.51 -8.14 23.05
N ILE A 6 -4.78 -6.85 22.92
CA ILE A 6 -5.79 -6.15 23.70
C ILE A 6 -6.83 -5.56 22.74
N ARG A 7 -8.03 -6.15 22.75
CA ARG A 7 -9.19 -5.74 21.92
C ARG A 7 -9.62 -4.27 22.12
N GLU A 8 -9.23 -3.68 23.24
CA GLU A 8 -9.73 -2.37 23.68
C GLU A 8 -9.00 -1.17 23.05
N TYR A 9 -7.82 -1.36 22.45
CA TYR A 9 -6.97 -0.25 22.00
C TYR A 9 -6.46 -0.48 20.56
N GLY A 10 -6.59 0.55 19.71
CA GLY A 10 -5.86 0.63 18.44
C GLY A 10 -6.73 0.72 17.17
N SER A 11 -8.00 0.32 17.21
CA SER A 11 -8.91 0.36 16.05
C SER A 11 -9.75 1.64 16.02
N VAL A 12 -9.10 2.80 16.06
CA VAL A 12 -9.77 4.11 16.21
C VAL A 12 -9.00 5.19 15.43
N VAL A 13 -9.73 6.12 14.81
CA VAL A 13 -9.20 7.37 14.28
C VAL A 13 -9.57 8.52 15.23
N TYR A 14 -8.57 9.30 15.64
CA TYR A 14 -8.76 10.51 16.43
C TYR A 14 -8.63 11.75 15.54
N VAL A 15 -9.54 12.70 15.72
CA VAL A 15 -9.41 14.05 15.15
C VAL A 15 -9.11 14.99 16.31
N LEU A 16 -8.00 15.70 16.18
CA LEU A 16 -7.47 16.60 17.21
C LEU A 16 -7.58 18.03 16.74
N ASP A 17 -7.98 18.92 17.64
CA ASP A 17 -7.89 20.36 17.43
C ASP A 17 -6.50 20.84 17.89
N LEU A 18 -5.70 21.35 16.95
CA LEU A 18 -4.36 21.83 17.25
C LEU A 18 -4.37 23.24 17.88
N GLU A 19 -5.42 24.04 17.66
CA GLU A 19 -5.57 25.36 18.30
C GLU A 19 -5.91 25.21 19.79
N ASP A 20 -6.68 24.17 20.13
CA ASP A 20 -7.03 23.80 21.50
C ASP A 20 -6.06 22.76 22.09
N SER A 21 -4.75 23.00 21.94
CA SER A 21 -3.68 22.20 22.56
C SER A 21 -3.73 20.69 22.28
N GLY A 22 -4.28 20.28 21.12
CA GLY A 22 -4.41 18.88 20.75
C GLY A 22 -5.62 18.16 21.36
N SER A 23 -6.66 18.89 21.78
CA SER A 23 -7.87 18.28 22.35
C SER A 23 -8.58 17.37 21.35
N VAL A 24 -9.13 16.26 21.83
CA VAL A 24 -9.84 15.29 20.97
C VAL A 24 -11.24 15.82 20.67
N ILE A 25 -11.46 16.27 19.44
CA ILE A 25 -12.77 16.71 18.98
C ILE A 25 -13.62 15.56 18.46
N ARG A 26 -13.00 14.50 17.93
CA ARG A 26 -13.69 13.27 17.53
C ARG A 26 -12.86 12.04 17.79
N LYS A 27 -13.57 10.98 18.18
CA LYS A 27 -13.12 9.60 18.21
C LYS A 27 -14.03 8.81 17.27
N ILE A 28 -13.45 8.20 16.24
CA ILE A 28 -14.18 7.44 15.22
C ILE A 28 -13.70 5.99 15.31
N ASP A 29 -14.57 5.08 15.71
CA ASP A 29 -14.22 3.67 15.86
C ASP A 29 -14.13 2.99 14.49
N VAL A 30 -13.07 2.22 14.26
CA VAL A 30 -12.86 1.41 13.05
C VAL A 30 -13.34 0.00 13.34
N THR A 31 -14.31 -0.48 12.57
CA THR A 31 -14.97 -1.76 12.83
C THR A 31 -14.02 -2.93 12.60
N ASP A 32 -14.00 -3.85 13.58
CA ASP A 32 -13.27 -5.12 13.56
C ASP A 32 -13.99 -6.16 12.69
N LEU A 33 -13.26 -7.04 11.99
CA LEU A 33 -13.85 -8.12 11.22
C LEU A 33 -14.14 -9.33 12.14
N SER A 34 -15.42 -9.64 12.33
CA SER A 34 -15.79 -10.75 13.23
C SER A 34 -15.27 -12.10 12.72
N GLY A 35 -14.59 -12.85 13.59
CA GLY A 35 -14.28 -14.27 13.37
C GLY A 35 -12.95 -14.58 12.68
N ASN A 36 -12.22 -13.57 12.19
CA ASN A 36 -10.90 -13.76 11.56
C ASN A 36 -9.74 -13.94 12.56
N LYS A 37 -10.02 -13.78 13.87
CA LYS A 37 -9.08 -13.92 14.99
C LYS A 37 -7.92 -12.92 14.99
N ILE A 38 -8.06 -11.81 14.29
CA ILE A 38 -7.12 -10.68 14.36
C ILE A 38 -7.68 -9.68 15.37
N PHE A 39 -6.80 -8.94 16.05
CA PHE A 39 -7.21 -7.76 16.81
C PHE A 39 -6.93 -6.54 15.94
N ASN A 40 -7.99 -5.91 15.42
CA ASN A 40 -7.79 -4.81 14.49
C ASN A 40 -7.09 -3.60 15.15
N SER A 41 -6.36 -2.87 14.32
CA SER A 41 -5.77 -1.58 14.66
C SER A 41 -5.54 -0.76 13.40
N VAL A 42 -5.20 0.52 13.52
CA VAL A 42 -4.72 1.34 12.40
C VAL A 42 -3.22 1.55 12.56
N PRO A 43 -2.36 0.64 12.07
CA PRO A 43 -0.92 0.68 12.33
C PRO A 43 -0.18 1.72 11.48
N THR A 44 -0.87 2.35 10.54
CA THR A 44 -0.28 3.15 9.48
C THR A 44 -0.75 4.61 9.50
N SER A 45 0.07 5.50 8.94
CA SER A 45 -0.33 6.88 8.71
C SER A 45 -1.51 6.96 7.73
N LEU A 46 -2.47 7.80 8.08
CA LEU A 46 -3.60 8.13 7.23
C LEU A 46 -3.13 9.00 6.07
N THR A 47 -3.68 8.77 4.87
CA THR A 47 -3.32 9.54 3.68
C THR A 47 -4.45 10.48 3.29
N ALA A 48 -4.20 11.78 3.39
CA ALA A 48 -5.14 12.82 3.00
C ALA A 48 -4.96 13.22 1.54
N ILE A 49 -6.07 13.30 0.80
CA ILE A 49 -6.17 13.91 -0.51
C ILE A 49 -6.90 15.24 -0.33
N THR A 50 -6.29 16.30 -0.83
CA THR A 50 -6.77 17.68 -0.78
C THR A 50 -6.67 18.33 -2.16
N PRO A 51 -7.30 19.50 -2.40
CA PRO A 51 -7.12 20.27 -3.64
C PRO A 51 -5.66 20.59 -3.97
N ASP A 52 -4.83 20.71 -2.93
CA ASP A 52 -3.38 20.94 -3.04
C ASP A 52 -2.61 19.73 -3.61
N SER A 53 -3.19 18.53 -3.51
CA SER A 53 -2.59 17.28 -3.94
C SER A 53 -3.04 16.83 -5.33
N SER A 54 -4.23 17.27 -5.77
CA SER A 54 -4.85 16.88 -7.04
C SER A 54 -5.88 17.93 -7.47
N ASP A 55 -5.83 18.35 -8.74
CA ASP A 55 -6.83 19.25 -9.35
C ASP A 55 -8.24 18.63 -9.45
N LYS A 56 -8.32 17.30 -9.35
CA LYS A 56 -9.60 16.55 -9.29
C LYS A 56 -10.27 16.56 -7.93
N ALA A 57 -9.62 17.04 -6.88
CA ALA A 57 -10.24 17.22 -5.58
C ALA A 57 -11.00 18.56 -5.56
N ASP A 58 -12.29 18.54 -5.87
CA ASP A 58 -13.15 19.72 -6.03
C ASP A 58 -13.91 20.13 -4.75
N TYR A 59 -13.33 19.84 -3.59
CA TYR A 59 -13.88 20.12 -2.27
C TYR A 59 -12.91 20.98 -1.43
N THR A 60 -13.35 21.54 -0.32
CA THR A 60 -12.44 22.07 0.72
C THR A 60 -12.29 21.04 1.83
N GLY A 61 -11.15 21.04 2.52
CA GLY A 61 -10.80 20.01 3.51
C GLY A 61 -10.06 18.84 2.88
N ALA A 62 -10.29 17.62 3.40
CA ALA A 62 -9.54 16.43 3.01
C ALA A 62 -10.42 15.18 2.89
N MET A 63 -10.22 14.40 1.83
CA MET A 63 -10.68 13.01 1.76
C MET A 63 -9.55 12.10 2.23
N VAL A 64 -9.78 11.32 3.28
CA VAL A 64 -8.72 10.55 3.95
C VAL A 64 -8.88 9.06 3.67
N TYR A 65 -7.79 8.40 3.27
CA TYR A 65 -7.75 6.97 3.00
C TYR A 65 -6.68 6.27 3.84
N PHE A 66 -7.00 5.08 4.35
CA PHE A 66 -6.07 4.26 5.10
C PHE A 66 -6.48 2.79 5.06
N ALA A 67 -5.51 1.90 5.28
CA ALA A 67 -5.77 0.49 5.53
C ALA A 67 -5.61 0.21 7.02
N ASP A 68 -6.51 -0.58 7.60
CA ASP A 68 -6.34 -1.10 8.95
C ASP A 68 -5.49 -2.38 8.94
N LEU A 69 -5.18 -2.92 10.11
CA LEU A 69 -4.31 -4.10 10.27
C LEU A 69 -4.90 -5.32 9.56
N GLU A 70 -6.22 -5.43 9.52
CA GLU A 70 -6.96 -6.49 8.82
C GLU A 70 -6.98 -6.31 7.30
N GLY A 71 -6.34 -5.27 6.78
CA GLY A 71 -6.24 -5.00 5.34
C GLY A 71 -7.53 -4.45 4.74
N LYS A 72 -8.44 -3.91 5.55
CA LYS A 72 -9.63 -3.21 5.08
C LYS A 72 -9.26 -1.78 4.70
N LEU A 73 -9.64 -1.36 3.50
CA LEU A 73 -9.46 0.01 3.02
C LEU A 73 -10.63 0.87 3.46
N TRP A 74 -10.34 1.98 4.11
CA TRP A 74 -11.31 2.93 4.62
C TRP A 74 -11.20 4.29 3.93
N LYS A 75 -12.34 4.95 3.79
CA LYS A 75 -12.50 6.35 3.35
C LYS A 75 -13.15 7.13 4.48
N LEU A 76 -12.52 8.21 4.92
CA LEU A 76 -13.03 9.15 5.92
C LEU A 76 -13.20 10.52 5.27
N ASN A 77 -14.42 11.05 5.35
CA ASN A 77 -14.77 12.35 4.79
C ASN A 77 -14.51 13.48 5.80
N LEU A 78 -13.47 14.29 5.55
CA LEU A 78 -13.21 15.54 6.26
C LEU A 78 -13.33 16.74 5.29
N THR A 79 -14.25 16.65 4.34
CA THR A 79 -14.50 17.71 3.37
C THR A 79 -15.72 18.55 3.71
N ASN A 80 -15.91 19.66 3.01
CA ASN A 80 -17.15 20.46 3.07
C ASN A 80 -18.31 19.87 2.26
N GLN A 81 -18.13 18.72 1.63
CA GLN A 81 -19.17 18.03 0.85
C GLN A 81 -19.69 16.83 1.63
N GLY A 82 -20.99 16.56 1.52
CA GLY A 82 -21.63 15.42 2.17
C GLY A 82 -21.64 15.45 3.70
N VAL A 83 -21.61 14.25 4.29
CA VAL A 83 -21.62 14.10 5.76
C VAL A 83 -20.20 14.13 6.30
N PHE A 84 -19.86 15.19 7.02
CA PHE A 84 -18.58 15.35 7.72
C PHE A 84 -18.38 14.25 8.77
N TYR A 85 -17.15 13.75 8.91
CA TYR A 85 -16.78 12.59 9.73
C TYR A 85 -17.41 11.25 9.32
N SER A 86 -18.09 11.18 8.17
CA SER A 86 -18.54 9.87 7.68
C SER A 86 -17.34 9.01 7.30
N MET A 87 -17.33 7.79 7.82
CA MET A 87 -16.31 6.79 7.53
C MET A 87 -16.97 5.58 6.89
N LYS A 88 -16.45 5.15 5.74
CA LYS A 88 -16.98 4.04 4.96
C LYS A 88 -15.85 3.08 4.61
N GLN A 89 -16.14 1.78 4.70
CA GLN A 89 -15.25 0.75 4.17
C GLN A 89 -15.39 0.72 2.63
N VAL A 90 -14.26 0.70 1.94
CA VAL A 90 -14.17 0.64 0.47
C VAL A 90 -13.90 -0.78 0.01
N PHE A 91 -13.01 -1.48 0.71
CA PHE A 91 -12.55 -2.82 0.33
C PHE A 91 -12.13 -3.63 1.54
N ASP A 92 -12.20 -4.96 1.44
CA ASP A 92 -11.74 -5.92 2.44
C ASP A 92 -10.91 -7.04 1.78
N VAL A 93 -9.64 -7.19 2.17
CA VAL A 93 -8.76 -8.25 1.68
C VAL A 93 -9.02 -9.61 2.35
N GLU A 94 -9.90 -9.63 3.36
CA GLU A 94 -10.29 -10.79 4.15
C GLU A 94 -9.09 -11.45 4.86
N ALA A 95 -8.31 -10.63 5.56
CA ALA A 95 -7.18 -11.14 6.33
C ALA A 95 -7.63 -12.03 7.49
N ASP A 96 -6.87 -13.10 7.72
CA ASP A 96 -6.96 -13.95 8.91
C ASP A 96 -5.54 -14.38 9.37
N ASN A 97 -5.46 -15.07 10.51
CA ASN A 97 -4.18 -15.53 11.05
C ASN A 97 -3.48 -16.65 10.24
N LEU A 98 -4.17 -17.28 9.29
CA LEU A 98 -3.63 -18.33 8.43
C LEU A 98 -3.06 -17.73 7.14
N ASN A 99 -3.85 -16.94 6.44
CA ASN A 99 -3.47 -16.29 5.18
C ASN A 99 -2.49 -15.13 5.39
N GLY A 100 -2.46 -14.53 6.59
CA GLY A 100 -1.47 -13.54 6.98
C GLY A 100 -1.55 -12.24 6.19
N ARG A 101 -2.69 -11.92 5.56
CA ARG A 101 -2.92 -10.72 4.72
C ARG A 101 -3.02 -9.41 5.51
N LEU A 102 -2.23 -9.27 6.57
CA LEU A 102 -2.21 -8.08 7.41
C LEU A 102 -1.61 -6.89 6.66
N SER A 103 -2.14 -5.69 6.88
CA SER A 103 -1.58 -4.45 6.31
C SER A 103 -0.85 -3.63 7.36
N TYR A 104 0.41 -3.31 7.08
CA TYR A 104 1.28 -2.55 7.98
C TYR A 104 1.75 -1.22 7.38
N HIS A 105 1.45 -0.97 6.10
CA HIS A 105 1.98 0.17 5.35
C HIS A 105 0.87 1.10 4.89
N SER A 106 1.21 2.37 4.67
CA SER A 106 0.21 3.36 4.25
C SER A 106 -0.25 3.10 2.84
N VAL A 107 -1.51 3.41 2.59
CA VAL A 107 -2.05 3.41 1.24
C VAL A 107 -1.37 4.51 0.42
N THR A 108 -1.15 4.23 -0.86
CA THR A 108 -0.54 5.17 -1.80
C THR A 108 -1.58 5.52 -2.85
N PRO A 109 -2.19 6.72 -2.79
CA PRO A 109 -3.09 7.17 -3.82
C PRO A 109 -2.31 7.60 -5.07
N ALA A 110 -2.85 7.32 -6.25
CA ALA A 110 -2.44 7.99 -7.47
C ALA A 110 -3.65 8.23 -8.39
N MET A 111 -3.57 9.34 -9.12
CA MET A 111 -4.50 9.67 -10.19
C MET A 111 -3.94 9.13 -11.49
N GLY A 112 -4.75 8.37 -12.24
CA GLY A 112 -4.36 7.97 -13.58
C GLY A 112 -4.57 9.07 -14.61
N GLY A 113 -3.98 8.90 -15.81
CA GLY A 113 -4.29 9.75 -16.96
C GLY A 113 -5.77 9.71 -17.38
N ASP A 114 -6.50 8.67 -16.93
CA ASP A 114 -7.95 8.52 -17.06
C ASP A 114 -8.75 9.30 -16.01
N ASN A 115 -8.10 10.13 -15.18
CA ASN A 115 -8.67 10.86 -14.05
C ASN A 115 -9.33 9.95 -13.00
N LYS A 116 -8.94 8.67 -12.93
CA LYS A 116 -9.46 7.74 -11.93
C LYS A 116 -8.45 7.59 -10.79
N LEU A 117 -8.96 7.78 -9.58
CA LEU A 117 -8.18 7.61 -8.36
C LEU A 117 -8.03 6.12 -8.05
N ARG A 118 -6.79 5.69 -7.78
CA ARG A 118 -6.47 4.33 -7.36
C ARG A 118 -5.65 4.34 -6.08
N MET A 119 -5.88 3.34 -5.23
CA MET A 119 -5.23 3.14 -3.94
C MET A 119 -4.35 1.90 -4.00
N TYR A 120 -3.05 2.08 -3.82
CA TYR A 120 -2.07 1.00 -3.86
C TYR A 120 -1.51 0.68 -2.50
N TYR A 121 -1.54 -0.59 -2.15
CA TYR A 121 -0.96 -1.13 -0.93
C TYR A 121 -0.79 -2.64 -1.07
N GLY A 122 -0.16 -3.28 -0.10
CA GLY A 122 0.04 -4.71 -0.13
C GLY A 122 0.07 -5.28 1.27
N THR A 123 -0.01 -6.61 1.34
CA THR A 123 -0.19 -7.33 2.60
C THR A 123 1.06 -8.12 2.98
N GLY A 124 1.26 -8.29 4.28
CA GLY A 124 2.35 -9.07 4.84
C GLY A 124 2.52 -8.83 6.32
N ASP A 125 2.50 -9.90 7.12
CA ASP A 125 2.73 -9.82 8.56
C ASP A 125 4.18 -9.42 8.90
N GLN A 126 4.39 -8.17 9.29
CA GLN A 126 5.71 -7.64 9.66
C GLN A 126 6.20 -8.16 11.02
N GLN A 127 5.32 -8.69 11.87
CA GLN A 127 5.73 -9.30 13.14
C GLN A 127 6.28 -10.72 12.92
N LYS A 128 5.83 -11.40 11.86
CA LYS A 128 6.26 -12.75 11.49
C LYS A 128 6.90 -12.77 10.11
N LEU A 129 7.74 -11.78 9.82
CA LEU A 129 8.37 -11.59 8.50
C LEU A 129 9.07 -12.88 8.02
N MET A 130 9.80 -13.54 8.92
CA MET A 130 10.57 -14.77 8.68
C MET A 130 9.73 -16.05 8.57
N SER A 131 8.41 -15.98 8.82
CA SER A 131 7.56 -17.17 8.76
C SER A 131 7.46 -17.69 7.32
N GLY A 132 8.04 -18.86 7.07
CA GLY A 132 7.96 -19.60 5.81
C GLY A 132 6.70 -20.47 5.67
N SER A 133 5.62 -20.18 6.41
CA SER A 133 4.36 -20.93 6.30
C SER A 133 3.78 -20.82 4.89
N LEU A 134 3.47 -21.97 4.28
CA LEU A 134 2.86 -22.04 2.95
C LEU A 134 1.37 -21.65 2.94
N GLN A 135 0.77 -21.45 4.11
CA GLN A 135 -0.61 -20.93 4.22
C GLN A 135 -0.68 -19.42 4.02
N ILE A 136 0.45 -18.72 4.14
CA ILE A 136 0.53 -17.29 3.93
C ILE A 136 0.32 -16.98 2.45
N ASP A 137 -0.63 -16.12 2.16
CA ASP A 137 -1.16 -15.87 0.83
C ASP A 137 -1.41 -14.37 0.64
N ASN A 138 -0.33 -13.62 0.46
CA ASN A 138 -0.34 -12.15 0.42
C ASN A 138 -0.66 -11.57 -0.96
N ARG A 139 -0.93 -10.25 -1.01
CA ARG A 139 -1.36 -9.51 -2.21
C ARG A 139 -0.55 -8.25 -2.45
N PHE A 140 -0.32 -7.93 -3.73
CA PHE A 140 -0.32 -6.55 -4.19
C PHE A 140 -1.74 -6.14 -4.59
N LEU A 141 -2.14 -4.91 -4.27
CA LEU A 141 -3.48 -4.41 -4.51
C LEU A 141 -3.45 -3.05 -5.21
N GLY A 142 -4.33 -2.88 -6.19
CA GLY A 142 -4.68 -1.60 -6.79
C GLY A 142 -6.19 -1.42 -6.78
N ILE A 143 -6.70 -0.68 -5.80
CA ILE A 143 -8.14 -0.50 -5.59
C ILE A 143 -8.59 0.81 -6.21
N LYS A 144 -9.45 0.74 -7.23
CA LYS A 144 -10.02 1.91 -7.89
C LYS A 144 -11.10 2.53 -7.01
N GLU A 145 -11.06 3.84 -6.84
CA GLU A 145 -12.19 4.60 -6.28
C GLU A 145 -13.14 5.01 -7.41
N GLU A 146 -14.37 4.51 -7.38
CA GLU A 146 -15.35 4.74 -8.44
C GLU A 146 -16.00 6.11 -8.38
N ARG A 147 -16.13 6.69 -7.19
CA ARG A 147 -16.94 7.90 -6.97
C ARG A 147 -16.14 9.12 -6.55
N PHE A 148 -14.82 9.04 -6.52
CA PHE A 148 -13.98 10.21 -6.27
C PHE A 148 -14.25 11.30 -7.32
N PRO A 149 -14.41 12.59 -6.96
CA PRO A 149 -14.16 13.20 -5.64
C PRO A 149 -15.33 13.21 -4.64
N SER A 150 -16.51 12.68 -5.00
CA SER A 150 -17.67 12.64 -4.10
C SER A 150 -17.34 11.89 -2.80
N GLU A 151 -18.00 12.27 -1.70
CA GLU A 151 -17.93 11.55 -0.44
C GLU A 151 -18.58 10.16 -0.51
N ASP A 152 -19.49 9.96 -1.44
CA ASP A 152 -20.12 8.66 -1.61
C ASP A 152 -19.08 7.63 -2.05
N THR A 153 -19.05 6.49 -1.37
CA THR A 153 -18.31 5.33 -1.86
C THR A 153 -19.20 4.54 -2.78
N SER A 154 -18.62 3.79 -3.71
CA SER A 154 -19.26 2.59 -4.24
C SER A 154 -19.62 1.63 -3.09
N THR A 155 -20.39 0.59 -3.40
CA THR A 155 -20.61 -0.51 -2.47
C THR A 155 -19.26 -1.10 -2.05
N SER A 156 -19.02 -1.20 -0.74
CA SER A 156 -17.87 -1.96 -0.21
C SER A 156 -17.88 -3.36 -0.82
N PHE A 157 -16.71 -3.83 -1.25
CA PHE A 157 -16.55 -5.18 -1.80
C PHE A 157 -15.39 -5.92 -1.12
N LYS A 158 -15.36 -7.25 -1.28
CA LYS A 158 -14.36 -8.12 -0.65
C LYS A 158 -13.49 -8.83 -1.68
N GLU A 159 -12.34 -9.36 -1.26
CA GLU A 159 -11.47 -10.14 -2.14
C GLU A 159 -12.18 -11.37 -2.73
N SER A 160 -12.96 -12.10 -1.94
CA SER A 160 -13.77 -13.26 -2.37
C SER A 160 -14.85 -12.91 -3.40
N GLU A 161 -15.17 -11.63 -3.57
CA GLU A 161 -16.11 -11.15 -4.58
C GLU A 161 -15.44 -10.84 -5.93
N SER A 162 -14.22 -11.34 -6.17
CA SER A 162 -13.47 -11.18 -7.42
C SER A 162 -14.26 -11.55 -8.68
N ASP A 163 -15.22 -12.47 -8.55
CA ASP A 163 -16.07 -12.93 -9.65
C ASP A 163 -17.11 -11.88 -10.09
N LYS A 164 -17.28 -10.77 -9.34
CA LYS A 164 -18.25 -9.69 -9.66
C LYS A 164 -17.74 -8.66 -10.68
N ASN A 165 -16.66 -8.92 -11.40
CA ASN A 165 -16.12 -8.02 -12.43
C ASN A 165 -15.57 -6.68 -11.89
N ILE A 166 -15.35 -6.57 -10.57
CA ILE A 166 -14.86 -5.36 -9.87
C ILE A 166 -13.37 -5.48 -9.49
N LEU A 167 -12.92 -6.69 -9.12
CA LEU A 167 -11.53 -6.99 -8.74
C LEU A 167 -10.98 -8.10 -9.62
N VAL A 168 -10.05 -7.76 -10.51
CA VAL A 168 -9.42 -8.71 -11.42
C VAL A 168 -8.19 -9.32 -10.76
N ASP A 169 -8.08 -10.65 -10.80
CA ASP A 169 -6.84 -11.35 -10.46
C ASP A 169 -5.92 -11.36 -11.68
N VAL A 170 -4.77 -10.69 -11.57
CA VAL A 170 -3.78 -10.56 -12.66
C VAL A 170 -2.47 -11.28 -12.35
N THR A 171 -2.48 -12.19 -11.38
CA THR A 171 -1.29 -12.94 -10.94
C THR A 171 -0.53 -13.58 -12.10
N ASP A 172 -1.26 -14.20 -13.02
CA ASP A 172 -0.68 -14.93 -14.17
C ASP A 172 -0.81 -14.16 -15.49
N ASN A 173 -1.33 -12.92 -15.46
CA ASN A 173 -1.58 -12.15 -16.67
C ASN A 173 -0.51 -11.06 -16.87
N THR A 174 0.25 -11.20 -17.95
CA THR A 174 1.24 -10.21 -18.38
C THR A 174 0.65 -9.11 -19.27
N GLU A 175 -0.53 -9.32 -19.84
CA GLU A 175 -1.17 -8.38 -20.75
C GLU A 175 -2.05 -7.38 -20.02
N CYS A 176 -1.68 -6.11 -20.13
CA CYS A 176 -2.48 -4.97 -19.71
C CYS A 176 -3.28 -4.47 -20.90
N SER A 177 -4.61 -4.52 -20.84
CA SER A 177 -5.42 -3.75 -21.78
C SER A 177 -5.58 -2.31 -21.27
N ASP A 178 -5.41 -1.34 -22.17
CA ASP A 178 -5.56 0.10 -21.88
C ASP A 178 -6.97 0.47 -21.36
N GLU A 179 -7.94 -0.44 -21.48
CA GLU A 179 -9.33 -0.29 -21.05
C GLU A 179 -9.61 -0.85 -19.64
N ASN A 180 -8.60 -1.26 -18.86
CA ASN A 180 -8.87 -1.89 -17.57
C ASN A 180 -9.37 -0.88 -16.52
N ASP A 181 -10.69 -0.74 -16.47
CA ASP A 181 -11.43 0.10 -15.54
C ASP A 181 -11.76 -0.61 -14.21
N LYS A 182 -10.98 -1.61 -13.80
CA LYS A 182 -11.30 -2.41 -12.61
C LYS A 182 -10.21 -2.27 -11.56
N SER A 183 -10.56 -2.61 -10.33
CA SER A 183 -9.54 -2.87 -9.31
C SER A 183 -8.80 -4.15 -9.68
N TRP A 184 -7.57 -4.31 -9.20
CA TRP A 184 -6.77 -5.49 -9.48
C TRP A 184 -6.04 -6.00 -8.24
N LYS A 185 -5.70 -7.29 -8.26
CA LYS A 185 -4.83 -7.96 -7.29
C LYS A 185 -3.78 -8.82 -8.00
N VAL A 186 -2.61 -8.90 -7.39
CA VAL A 186 -1.56 -9.88 -7.73
C VAL A 186 -1.33 -10.73 -6.49
N LYS A 187 -1.47 -12.04 -6.60
CA LYS A 187 -1.12 -12.98 -5.53
C LYS A 187 0.40 -13.12 -5.47
N LEU A 188 0.94 -13.05 -4.25
CA LEU A 188 2.34 -13.39 -4.01
C LEU A 188 2.51 -14.90 -3.88
N LYS A 189 3.74 -15.39 -4.03
CA LYS A 189 4.03 -16.81 -3.80
C LYS A 189 3.78 -17.15 -2.32
N PRO A 190 3.50 -18.43 -2.00
CA PRO A 190 3.30 -18.86 -0.63
C PRO A 190 4.43 -18.40 0.29
N GLY A 191 4.09 -17.74 1.41
CA GLY A 191 5.08 -17.23 2.38
C GLY A 191 5.63 -15.83 2.09
N GLU A 192 5.58 -15.35 0.84
CA GLU A 192 6.07 -14.02 0.49
C GLU A 192 5.24 -12.91 1.15
N LYS A 193 5.89 -11.78 1.45
CA LYS A 193 5.28 -10.64 2.15
C LYS A 193 5.70 -9.34 1.49
N VAL A 194 4.78 -8.38 1.41
CA VAL A 194 5.14 -6.99 1.11
C VAL A 194 5.82 -6.38 2.33
N THR A 195 6.96 -5.70 2.14
CA THR A 195 7.77 -5.16 3.24
C THR A 195 7.87 -3.64 3.25
N SER A 196 7.18 -2.98 2.33
CA SER A 196 7.29 -1.54 2.17
C SER A 196 5.95 -0.93 1.75
N LYS A 197 5.79 0.37 2.02
CA LYS A 197 4.77 1.18 1.34
C LYS A 197 4.98 1.08 -0.17
N ALA A 198 3.88 1.04 -0.93
CA ALA A 198 3.91 1.12 -2.37
C ALA A 198 4.47 2.49 -2.81
N MET A 199 5.14 2.53 -3.95
CA MET A 199 5.55 3.79 -4.56
C MET A 199 5.05 3.83 -5.99
N VAL A 200 4.43 4.93 -6.41
CA VAL A 200 3.87 5.06 -7.75
C VAL A 200 4.68 6.07 -8.54
N SER A 201 5.15 5.67 -9.71
CA SER A 201 5.88 6.55 -10.62
C SER A 201 5.82 6.02 -12.05
N TYR A 202 5.66 6.92 -13.04
CA TYR A 202 5.75 6.59 -14.48
C TYR A 202 4.86 5.40 -14.89
N GLY A 203 3.60 5.44 -14.48
CA GLY A 203 2.64 4.36 -14.76
C GLY A 203 3.00 3.01 -14.14
N THR A 204 3.88 3.00 -13.13
CA THR A 204 4.35 1.79 -12.48
C THR A 204 4.19 1.93 -10.96
N VAL A 205 3.75 0.85 -10.32
CA VAL A 205 3.71 0.73 -8.87
C VAL A 205 4.80 -0.22 -8.43
N PHE A 206 5.68 0.26 -7.57
CA PHE A 206 6.83 -0.45 -7.04
C PHE A 206 6.49 -0.98 -5.67
N PHE A 207 6.70 -2.29 -5.48
CA PHE A 207 6.57 -2.97 -4.20
C PHE A 207 7.88 -3.65 -3.84
N SER A 208 8.31 -3.49 -2.58
CA SER A 208 9.33 -4.37 -2.02
C SER A 208 8.65 -5.61 -1.47
N ARG A 209 9.20 -6.78 -1.77
CA ARG A 209 8.77 -8.04 -1.20
C ARG A 209 9.93 -8.80 -0.57
N TYR A 210 9.57 -9.68 0.35
CA TYR A 210 10.46 -10.57 1.06
C TYR A 210 9.96 -12.01 0.97
N GLU A 211 10.86 -12.90 0.57
CA GLU A 211 10.64 -14.33 0.46
C GLU A 211 11.39 -15.04 1.61
N PRO A 212 10.69 -15.50 2.66
CA PRO A 212 11.31 -16.24 3.75
C PRO A 212 11.80 -17.62 3.29
N LEU A 213 12.82 -18.14 3.97
CA LEU A 213 13.23 -19.53 3.79
C LEU A 213 12.22 -20.47 4.45
N THR A 214 11.85 -21.54 3.74
CA THR A 214 10.91 -22.55 4.25
C THR A 214 11.59 -23.60 5.15
N THR A 215 12.90 -23.79 4.98
CA THR A 215 13.70 -24.81 5.68
C THR A 215 14.40 -24.30 6.94
N ASP A 216 14.64 -22.99 7.03
CA ASP A 216 15.33 -22.36 8.17
C ASP A 216 14.70 -21.02 8.51
N GLN A 217 13.91 -20.98 9.58
CA GLN A 217 13.21 -19.78 10.03
C GLN A 217 14.12 -18.72 10.66
N CYS A 218 15.38 -19.06 10.98
CA CYS A 218 16.35 -18.16 11.58
C CYS A 218 17.28 -17.51 10.54
N ALA A 219 17.38 -18.09 9.34
CA ALA A 219 18.19 -17.55 8.27
C ALA A 219 17.43 -16.50 7.46
N LEU A 220 18.15 -15.45 7.03
CA LEU A 220 17.60 -14.39 6.19
C LEU A 220 17.12 -14.96 4.85
N GLY A 221 15.92 -14.55 4.48
CA GLY A 221 15.30 -14.79 3.19
C GLY A 221 15.78 -13.80 2.14
N LYS A 222 15.14 -13.84 0.98
CA LYS A 222 15.47 -12.99 -0.17
C LYS A 222 14.58 -11.78 -0.22
N THR A 223 15.08 -10.71 -0.81
CA THR A 223 14.30 -9.51 -1.10
C THR A 223 14.36 -9.17 -2.57
N SER A 224 13.24 -8.69 -3.10
CA SER A 224 13.15 -8.25 -4.48
C SER A 224 12.21 -7.06 -4.57
N ILE A 225 12.38 -6.28 -5.64
CA ILE A 225 11.44 -5.22 -6.00
C ILE A 225 10.68 -5.67 -7.24
N THR A 226 9.36 -5.56 -7.18
CA THR A 226 8.48 -5.82 -8.31
C THR A 226 7.80 -4.52 -8.72
N GLY A 227 7.90 -4.20 -10.01
CA GLY A 227 7.15 -3.13 -10.64
C GLY A 227 5.96 -3.71 -11.39
N VAL A 228 4.76 -3.24 -11.08
CA VAL A 228 3.53 -3.61 -11.78
C VAL A 228 2.92 -2.40 -12.48
N ASP A 229 2.17 -2.62 -13.54
CA ASP A 229 1.40 -1.55 -14.18
C ASP A 229 0.38 -0.96 -13.21
N TYR A 230 0.26 0.36 -13.19
CA TYR A 230 -0.62 1.04 -12.24
C TYR A 230 -2.12 0.86 -12.57
N GLN A 231 -2.51 0.71 -13.83
CA GLN A 231 -3.91 0.57 -14.24
C GLN A 231 -4.42 -0.84 -14.02
N CYS A 232 -3.64 -1.84 -14.41
CA CYS A 232 -4.11 -3.23 -14.46
C CYS A 232 -3.34 -4.20 -13.55
N GLY A 233 -2.20 -3.80 -12.98
CA GLY A 233 -1.41 -4.64 -12.08
C GLY A 233 -0.53 -5.70 -12.75
N SER A 234 -0.40 -5.69 -14.08
CA SER A 234 0.48 -6.64 -14.78
C SER A 234 1.94 -6.43 -14.39
N GLU A 235 2.69 -7.51 -14.17
CA GLU A 235 4.11 -7.39 -13.84
C GLU A 235 4.90 -6.81 -15.02
N LYS A 236 5.59 -5.68 -14.79
CA LYS A 236 6.52 -5.09 -15.76
C LYS A 236 7.92 -5.63 -15.58
N PHE A 237 8.36 -5.79 -14.34
CA PHE A 237 9.66 -6.35 -14.00
C PHE A 237 9.72 -6.80 -12.54
N THR A 238 10.65 -7.71 -12.26
CA THR A 238 11.12 -8.05 -10.93
C THR A 238 12.65 -7.97 -10.90
N VAL A 239 13.20 -7.36 -9.86
CA VAL A 239 14.65 -7.36 -9.57
C VAL A 239 14.91 -8.08 -8.26
N ASP A 240 15.58 -9.23 -8.33
CA ASP A 240 16.10 -9.93 -7.14
C ASP A 240 17.32 -9.17 -6.60
N LEU A 241 17.26 -8.76 -5.34
CA LEU A 241 18.31 -8.00 -4.65
C LEU A 241 19.19 -8.91 -3.79
N GLY A 242 18.90 -10.20 -3.70
CA GLY A 242 19.61 -11.19 -2.91
C GLY A 242 19.07 -11.33 -1.48
N THR A 243 19.90 -11.91 -0.62
CA THR A 243 19.53 -12.23 0.77
C THR A 243 19.52 -10.99 1.66
N GLY A 244 18.38 -10.71 2.29
CA GLY A 244 18.17 -9.56 3.18
C GLY A 244 16.80 -8.93 3.04
N ILE A 245 16.70 -7.63 3.36
CA ILE A 245 15.47 -6.82 3.25
C ILE A 245 15.80 -5.51 2.53
N SER A 246 14.91 -5.05 1.65
CA SER A 246 14.99 -3.74 1.01
C SER A 246 14.07 -2.69 1.65
N THR A 247 14.47 -1.43 1.56
CA THR A 247 13.60 -0.29 1.89
C THR A 247 12.61 0.01 0.76
N ILE A 248 11.65 0.89 1.01
CA ILE A 248 10.79 1.48 -0.03
C ILE A 248 11.66 2.06 -1.16
N PRO A 249 11.41 1.72 -2.44
CA PRO A 249 12.02 2.42 -3.56
C PRO A 249 11.56 3.87 -3.57
N THR A 250 12.49 4.82 -3.52
CA THR A 250 12.17 6.26 -3.45
C THR A 250 12.69 6.98 -4.69
N LEU A 251 11.81 7.65 -5.43
CA LEU A 251 12.23 8.51 -6.55
C LEU A 251 12.63 9.88 -6.04
N TYR A 252 13.84 10.30 -6.39
CA TYR A 252 14.32 11.64 -6.14
C TYR A 252 15.18 12.13 -7.31
N LYS A 253 14.83 13.29 -7.87
CA LYS A 253 15.54 13.90 -9.01
C LYS A 253 15.76 12.92 -10.18
N GLY A 254 14.73 12.18 -10.55
CA GLY A 254 14.77 11.24 -11.68
C GLY A 254 15.46 9.91 -11.39
N LYS A 255 15.97 9.67 -10.17
CA LYS A 255 16.62 8.41 -9.79
C LYS A 255 15.86 7.70 -8.69
N LEU A 256 15.76 6.38 -8.79
CA LEU A 256 15.31 5.51 -7.70
C LEU A 256 16.43 5.27 -6.72
N TYR A 257 16.10 5.30 -5.44
CA TYR A 257 16.98 5.00 -4.32
C TYR A 257 16.38 3.86 -3.52
N ILE A 258 17.17 2.81 -3.30
CA ILE A 258 16.75 1.61 -2.58
C ILE A 258 17.86 1.25 -1.58
N GLY A 259 17.52 1.22 -0.30
CA GLY A 259 18.39 0.63 0.71
C GLY A 259 18.25 -0.88 0.71
N ILE A 260 19.36 -1.60 0.82
CA ILE A 260 19.42 -3.06 0.99
C ILE A 260 20.10 -3.41 2.31
N SER A 261 19.83 -4.60 2.83
CA SER A 261 20.42 -5.12 4.06
C SER A 261 20.85 -6.58 3.88
N GLY A 262 21.53 -7.15 4.88
CA GLY A 262 21.99 -8.55 4.82
C GLY A 262 23.11 -8.78 3.80
N ASP A 263 23.23 -10.02 3.35
CA ASP A 263 24.32 -10.43 2.44
C ASP A 263 24.23 -9.76 1.07
N ALA A 264 23.04 -9.27 0.68
CA ALA A 264 22.83 -8.45 -0.50
C ALA A 264 23.79 -7.26 -0.61
N ILE A 265 24.22 -6.69 0.54
CA ILE A 265 25.20 -5.59 0.57
C ILE A 265 26.52 -6.01 -0.09
N ASN A 266 26.91 -7.28 0.00
CA ASN A 266 28.18 -7.76 -0.53
C ASN A 266 28.02 -8.54 -1.84
N THR A 267 26.89 -9.22 -2.04
CA THR A 267 26.69 -10.16 -3.15
C THR A 267 25.93 -9.57 -4.34
N PHE A 268 25.05 -8.59 -4.12
CA PHE A 268 24.27 -8.01 -5.19
C PHE A 268 25.13 -7.14 -6.11
N THR A 269 25.11 -7.45 -7.40
CA THR A 269 25.74 -6.63 -8.44
C THR A 269 24.64 -5.85 -9.17
N PRO A 270 24.63 -4.51 -9.10
CA PRO A 270 23.61 -3.71 -9.78
C PRO A 270 23.72 -3.88 -11.31
N PRO A 271 22.59 -3.78 -12.04
CA PRO A 271 22.62 -3.79 -13.50
C PRO A 271 23.38 -2.58 -14.05
N GLU A 272 23.75 -2.63 -15.33
CA GLU A 272 24.43 -1.51 -15.98
C GLU A 272 23.63 -0.20 -15.85
N GLY A 273 24.32 0.91 -15.59
CA GLY A 273 23.70 2.22 -15.34
C GLY A 273 23.23 2.46 -13.90
N TRP A 274 23.24 1.43 -13.04
CA TRP A 274 22.97 1.59 -11.61
C TRP A 274 24.26 1.69 -10.79
N ILE A 275 24.23 2.53 -9.75
CA ILE A 275 25.32 2.77 -8.82
C ILE A 275 24.95 2.14 -7.49
N LYS A 276 25.83 1.28 -6.97
CA LYS A 276 25.77 0.78 -5.59
C LYS A 276 26.85 1.46 -4.76
N LYS A 277 26.44 2.12 -3.69
CA LYS A 277 27.34 2.67 -2.67
C LYS A 277 26.95 2.09 -1.32
N ASP A 278 27.80 1.20 -0.81
CA ASP A 278 27.54 0.43 0.41
C ASP A 278 26.17 -0.28 0.34
N ASN A 279 25.25 0.09 1.21
CA ASN A 279 23.91 -0.47 1.31
C ASN A 279 22.85 0.31 0.50
N LEU A 280 23.25 1.26 -0.34
CA LEU A 280 22.34 2.10 -1.14
C LEU A 280 22.53 1.83 -2.64
N LEU A 281 21.43 1.50 -3.30
CA LEU A 281 21.32 1.37 -4.75
C LEU A 281 20.68 2.64 -5.34
N MET A 282 21.21 3.10 -6.47
CA MET A 282 20.73 4.29 -7.18
C MET A 282 20.73 4.05 -8.69
N GLY A 283 19.63 4.36 -9.38
CA GLY A 283 19.59 4.28 -10.84
C GLY A 283 18.35 4.92 -11.45
N GLU A 284 18.32 5.03 -12.77
CA GLU A 284 17.22 5.67 -13.50
C GLU A 284 16.11 4.65 -13.82
N PRO A 285 14.84 4.95 -13.51
CA PRO A 285 13.73 4.07 -13.84
C PRO A 285 13.20 4.35 -15.25
N GLY A 286 13.92 3.96 -16.31
CA GLY A 286 13.40 4.05 -17.69
C GLY A 286 12.86 5.44 -18.12
N ASP A 287 11.97 5.51 -19.11
CA ASP A 287 11.43 6.77 -19.64
C ASP A 287 10.39 7.41 -18.69
N LEU A 288 10.51 8.72 -18.48
CA LEU A 288 9.88 9.50 -17.41
C LEU A 288 8.82 10.52 -17.92
N SER A 289 8.56 10.56 -19.23
CA SER A 289 7.98 11.73 -19.92
C SER A 289 6.46 11.96 -19.78
N SER A 290 5.66 11.02 -19.26
CA SER A 290 4.18 11.06 -19.34
C SER A 290 3.41 11.22 -18.00
N TRP A 291 4.07 11.58 -16.90
CA TRP A 291 3.47 11.45 -15.55
C TRP A 291 2.75 12.71 -15.00
N GLN A 292 1.56 12.49 -14.42
CA GLN A 292 0.93 13.36 -13.40
C GLN A 292 0.55 12.50 -12.19
N GLY A 293 1.30 12.56 -11.09
CA GLY A 293 0.91 11.86 -9.86
C GLY A 293 0.46 12.81 -8.77
N VAL A 294 -0.24 12.24 -7.79
CA VAL A 294 -0.76 12.97 -6.63
C VAL A 294 0.42 13.28 -5.70
N LYS A 295 0.75 14.57 -5.58
CA LYS A 295 1.76 15.02 -4.62
C LYS A 295 1.15 15.01 -3.23
N THR A 296 1.39 13.96 -2.47
CA THR A 296 1.10 13.96 -1.03
C THR A 296 2.11 14.89 -0.36
N LYS A 297 1.68 16.09 0.05
CA LYS A 297 2.49 16.95 0.91
C LYS A 297 2.45 16.34 2.32
N SER A 298 3.60 15.91 2.83
CA SER A 298 3.76 15.72 4.28
C SER A 298 4.18 17.07 4.86
N TRP A 299 3.46 17.53 5.89
CA TRP A 299 3.88 18.73 6.61
C TRP A 299 5.12 18.37 7.44
N ARG A 300 6.22 19.10 7.19
CA ARG A 300 7.35 19.17 8.12
C ARG A 300 7.43 20.62 8.57
N GLU A 301 7.21 20.87 9.84
CA GLU A 301 7.58 22.15 10.44
C GLU A 301 9.07 22.38 10.20
N ARG A 302 9.41 23.52 9.61
CA ARG A 302 10.79 24.01 9.64
C ARG A 302 10.93 24.71 10.98
N PHE A 303 11.63 24.06 11.92
CA PHE A 303 12.19 24.74 13.09
C PHE A 303 13.29 25.71 12.65
#